data_AF-T0MSM8-F1
#
_entry.id   AF-T0MSM8-F1
#
_cell.length_a   1.000
_cell.length_b   1.000
_cell.length_c   1.000
_cell.angle_alpha   90.00
_cell.angle_beta   90.00
_cell.angle_gamma   90.00
#
_symmetry.space_group_name_H-M   'P 1'
#
loop_
_entity.id
_entity.type
_entity.pdbx_description
1 polymer ?
#
loop_
_entity_poly.entity_id
_entity_poly.type
_entity_poly.pdbx_seq_one_letter_code
_entity_poly.pdbx_strand_id
1 'polypeptide(L)'
;MGRNSVLEVCKVCGRQAKKINYSSRAKGRTYRYYKFVHQNGVTHYFRISDDLISQNAHLIEPSTSYLGLLEDILNKSVPGKGLTFSEIKSALDERYGRLVSTATVYRNINKMLKLDLIIKQEDGNKILYSKKTQSNSTEGTIIVSMSIGFDFTEGTVFVTQFIHINNLGLQLINNFPVSLPVGVIDSPGQISLIAFDSIRKIPLKKECITYSYADQTGILITLNKALRKSEEETIFLHYSLNSEERPINIFVPSDFKSIKVNCEIDKGKDILIKKKLGDGLKEIEPVLVRRTGTDLGHVIVEAEFENTFRGDTLVIAHGKSM
;
A
#
# COMPACT_ATOMS: atom_id res chain seq x y z
N MET A 1 15.38 33.49 -10.88
CA MET A 1 15.73 32.25 -10.13
C MET A 1 14.60 31.25 -10.32
N GLY A 2 14.65 30.13 -11.03
CA GLY A 2 15.64 29.45 -11.86
C GLY A 2 14.90 28.24 -12.41
N ARG A 3 13.79 28.46 -13.15
CA ARG A 3 12.94 27.39 -13.68
C ARG A 3 13.72 26.64 -14.76
N ASN A 4 13.83 25.31 -14.63
CA ASN A 4 14.44 24.42 -15.60
C ASN A 4 13.91 24.76 -17.00
N SER A 5 14.76 25.40 -17.79
CA SER A 5 14.44 25.85 -19.11
C SER A 5 15.40 25.19 -20.06
N VAL A 6 14.87 24.33 -20.92
CA VAL A 6 15.66 23.63 -21.93
C VAL A 6 15.65 24.50 -23.18
N LEU A 7 16.82 24.68 -23.81
CA LEU A 7 16.89 25.28 -25.14
C LEU A 7 16.35 24.24 -26.14
N GLU A 8 15.24 24.56 -26.81
CA GLU A 8 14.56 23.68 -27.74
C GLU A 8 14.15 24.48 -28.99
N VAL A 9 13.97 23.81 -30.12
CA VAL A 9 13.45 24.45 -31.33
C VAL A 9 11.98 24.83 -31.12
N CYS A 10 11.66 26.11 -31.31
CA CYS A 10 10.31 26.63 -31.13
C CYS A 10 9.35 26.00 -32.14
N LYS A 11 8.35 25.27 -31.65
CA LYS A 11 7.37 24.56 -32.47
C LYS A 11 6.47 25.47 -33.33
N VAL A 12 6.51 26.79 -33.11
CA VAL A 12 5.71 27.77 -33.88
C VAL A 12 6.51 28.37 -35.04
N CYS A 13 7.81 28.62 -34.87
CA CYS A 13 8.60 29.35 -35.87
C CYS A 13 9.95 28.70 -36.24
N GLY A 14 10.27 27.53 -35.69
CA GLY A 14 11.47 26.75 -36.03
C GLY A 14 12.80 27.32 -35.52
N ARG A 15 12.81 28.41 -34.75
CA ARG A 15 14.04 29.00 -34.19
C ARG A 15 14.33 28.49 -32.78
N GLN A 16 15.61 28.44 -32.38
CA GLN A 16 16.00 28.07 -31.01
C GLN A 16 15.42 29.05 -29.99
N ALA A 17 14.75 28.50 -28.98
CA ALA A 17 14.14 29.28 -27.92
C ALA A 17 14.24 28.55 -26.58
N LYS A 18 14.16 29.32 -25.51
CA LYS A 18 14.08 28.80 -24.15
C LYS A 18 12.64 28.32 -23.91
N LYS A 19 12.45 27.01 -23.78
CA LYS A 19 11.14 26.41 -23.52
C LYS A 19 10.83 26.40 -22.03
N ILE A 20 9.60 26.78 -21.69
CA ILE A 20 9.06 26.80 -20.34
C ILE A 20 7.66 26.18 -20.39
N ASN A 21 7.38 25.22 -19.51
CA ASN A 21 6.03 24.69 -19.34
C ASN A 21 5.14 25.77 -18.70
N TYR A 22 4.02 26.08 -19.33
CA TYR A 22 3.10 27.12 -18.88
C TYR A 22 1.68 26.59 -18.86
N SER A 23 0.93 26.92 -17.81
CA SER A 23 -0.49 26.59 -17.71
C SER A 23 -1.31 27.83 -17.44
N SER A 24 -2.42 27.98 -18.14
CA SER A 24 -3.41 29.04 -17.90
C SER A 24 -4.73 28.42 -17.45
N ARG A 25 -5.45 29.08 -16.54
CA ARG A 25 -6.81 28.68 -16.15
C ARG A 25 -7.79 29.69 -16.72
N ALA A 26 -8.77 29.21 -17.48
CA ALA A 26 -9.86 30.03 -18.01
C ALA A 26 -11.16 29.22 -17.97
N LYS A 27 -12.26 29.82 -17.49
CA LYS A 27 -13.60 29.20 -17.41
C LYS A 27 -13.59 27.79 -16.79
N GLY A 28 -12.89 27.60 -15.68
CA GLY A 28 -12.81 26.32 -14.96
C GLY A 28 -11.95 25.23 -15.62
N ARG A 29 -11.39 25.46 -16.82
CA ARG A 29 -10.51 24.53 -17.52
C ARG A 29 -9.06 25.00 -17.45
N THR A 30 -8.13 24.05 -17.29
CA THR A 30 -6.69 24.33 -17.30
C THR A 30 -6.12 23.99 -18.68
N TYR A 31 -5.58 24.99 -19.37
CA TYR A 31 -4.95 24.85 -20.68
C TYR A 31 -3.43 24.81 -20.50
N ARG A 32 -2.78 23.85 -21.17
CA ARG A 32 -1.33 23.65 -21.10
C ARG A 32 -0.66 24.11 -22.39
N TYR A 33 0.47 24.79 -22.23
CA TYR A 33 1.26 25.36 -23.32
C TYR A 33 2.75 25.11 -23.11
N TYR A 34 3.48 24.99 -24.21
CA TYR A 34 4.89 25.29 -24.23
C TYR A 34 5.08 26.77 -24.54
N LYS A 35 5.64 27.52 -23.58
CA LYS A 35 6.05 28.91 -23.76
C LYS A 35 7.50 28.92 -24.23
N PHE A 36 7.72 29.36 -25.47
CA PHE A 36 9.04 29.54 -26.06
C PHE A 36 9.44 31.01 -26.00
N VAL A 37 10.52 31.32 -25.29
CA VAL A 37 11.07 32.68 -25.18
C VAL A 37 12.34 32.76 -26.03
N HIS A 38 12.31 33.55 -27.09
CA HIS A 38 13.43 33.76 -28.02
C HIS A 38 14.45 34.75 -27.44
N GLN A 39 15.67 34.72 -27.95
CA GLN A 39 16.74 35.62 -27.51
C GLN A 39 16.41 37.11 -27.74
N ASN A 40 15.61 37.41 -28.77
CA ASN A 40 15.11 38.76 -29.06
C ASN A 40 13.90 39.18 -28.21
N GLY A 41 13.51 38.39 -27.21
CA GLY A 41 12.38 38.68 -26.31
C GLY A 41 11.00 38.27 -26.85
N VAL A 42 10.89 37.88 -28.12
CA VAL A 42 9.63 37.38 -28.69
C VAL A 42 9.21 36.09 -27.98
N THR A 43 7.93 35.96 -27.67
CA THR A 43 7.38 34.81 -26.96
C THR A 43 6.29 34.13 -27.78
N HIS A 44 6.43 32.82 -28.00
CA HIS A 44 5.41 32.00 -28.65
C HIS A 44 4.79 31.01 -27.67
N TYR A 45 3.48 30.78 -27.81
CA TYR A 45 2.74 29.79 -27.03
C TYR A 45 2.26 28.69 -27.96
N PHE A 46 2.75 27.47 -27.74
CA PHE A 46 2.26 26.30 -28.45
C PHE A 46 1.33 25.52 -27.53
N ARG A 47 0.04 25.42 -27.88
CA ARG A 47 -0.95 24.69 -27.09
C ARG A 47 -0.71 23.18 -27.22
N ILE A 48 -0.65 22.49 -26.10
CA ILE A 48 -0.57 21.03 -26.07
C ILE A 48 -2.00 20.52 -26.22
N SER A 49 -2.32 19.86 -27.34
CA SER A 49 -3.60 19.18 -27.52
C SER A 49 -3.63 17.90 -26.68
N ASP A 50 -4.82 17.55 -26.18
CA ASP A 50 -5.01 16.32 -25.39
C ASP A 50 -4.64 15.05 -26.20
N ASP A 51 -4.74 15.11 -27.54
CA ASP A 51 -4.32 14.03 -28.45
C ASP A 51 -2.81 13.74 -28.45
N LEU A 52 -1.97 14.73 -28.14
CA LEU A 52 -0.52 14.55 -27.99
C LEU A 52 -0.14 13.91 -26.65
N ILE A 53 -1.06 13.93 -25.67
CA ILE A 53 -0.91 13.23 -24.40
C ILE A 53 -1.24 11.75 -24.58
N SER A 54 -2.23 11.41 -25.42
CA SER A 54 -2.61 10.03 -25.78
C SER A 54 -1.60 9.36 -26.72
N GLN A 55 -0.97 10.09 -27.65
CA GLN A 55 0.04 9.48 -28.56
C GLN A 55 1.35 9.09 -27.86
N ASN A 56 1.69 9.69 -26.71
CA ASN A 56 2.82 9.27 -25.90
C ASN A 56 2.44 8.22 -24.82
N ALA A 57 1.18 7.80 -24.76
CA ALA A 57 0.71 6.81 -23.79
C ALA A 57 1.24 5.38 -24.08
N HIS A 58 1.70 5.11 -25.31
CA HIS A 58 2.25 3.81 -25.70
C HIS A 58 3.69 3.54 -25.21
N LEU A 59 4.33 4.51 -24.52
CA LEU A 59 5.62 4.32 -23.84
C LEU A 59 5.48 4.19 -22.31
N ILE A 60 4.26 4.14 -21.79
CA ILE A 60 4.00 3.93 -20.37
C ILE A 60 3.72 2.44 -20.16
N GLU A 61 4.74 1.73 -19.68
CA GLU A 61 4.63 0.37 -19.14
C GLU A 61 3.42 0.22 -18.21
N PRO A 62 2.82 -1.00 -18.12
CA PRO A 62 1.57 -1.23 -17.41
C PRO A 62 1.64 -0.73 -15.96
N SER A 63 0.69 0.15 -15.62
CA SER A 63 0.23 0.54 -14.28
C SER A 63 1.16 0.20 -13.10
N THR A 64 2.40 0.69 -13.12
CA THR A 64 3.32 0.53 -11.99
C THR A 64 2.83 1.46 -10.88
N SER A 65 2.50 0.89 -9.72
CA SER A 65 2.02 1.66 -8.57
C SER A 65 3.02 2.75 -8.17
N TYR A 66 2.56 3.80 -7.48
CA TYR A 66 3.44 4.89 -7.00
C TYR A 66 4.62 4.36 -6.17
N LEU A 67 4.36 3.28 -5.42
CA LEU A 67 5.35 2.58 -4.60
C LEU A 67 6.29 1.74 -5.46
N GLY A 68 5.79 1.04 -6.48
CA GLY A 68 6.63 0.33 -7.45
C GLY A 68 7.55 1.27 -8.23
N LEU A 69 7.07 2.47 -8.60
CA LEU A 69 7.91 3.48 -9.25
C LEU A 69 8.95 4.08 -8.30
N LEU A 70 8.59 4.32 -7.04
CA LEU A 70 9.53 4.75 -6.00
C LEU A 70 10.63 3.72 -5.79
N GLU A 71 10.25 2.44 -5.69
CA GLU A 71 11.19 1.34 -5.58
C GLU A 71 12.09 1.27 -6.81
N ASP A 72 11.54 1.42 -8.01
CA ASP A 72 12.29 1.39 -9.26
C ASP A 72 13.23 2.59 -9.42
N ILE A 73 12.84 3.77 -8.92
CA ILE A 73 13.70 4.97 -8.84
C ILE A 73 14.88 4.72 -7.88
N LEU A 74 14.62 4.11 -6.74
CA LEU A 74 15.65 3.77 -5.76
C LEU A 74 16.55 2.61 -6.24
N ASN A 75 16.01 1.64 -6.98
CA ASN A 75 16.76 0.54 -7.61
C ASN A 75 17.75 1.03 -8.67
N LYS A 76 17.41 2.10 -9.40
CA LYS A 76 18.27 2.70 -10.43
C LYS A 76 19.33 3.64 -9.84
N SER A 77 19.26 3.95 -8.54
CA SER A 77 20.32 4.71 -7.87
C SER A 77 21.58 3.84 -7.71
N VAL A 78 22.76 4.45 -7.84
CA VAL A 78 24.03 3.72 -7.76
C VAL A 78 24.10 3.03 -6.39
N PRO A 79 24.43 1.72 -6.31
CA PRO A 79 24.51 1.01 -5.03
C PRO A 79 25.38 1.76 -4.02
N GLY A 80 24.83 2.02 -2.83
CA GLY A 80 25.50 2.79 -1.76
C GLY A 80 25.34 4.31 -1.84
N LYS A 81 24.80 4.85 -2.93
CA LYS A 81 24.51 6.29 -3.08
C LYS A 81 23.00 6.51 -3.05
N GLY A 82 22.46 6.73 -1.86
CA GLY A 82 21.03 7.04 -1.68
C GLY A 82 20.60 8.33 -2.39
N LEU A 83 19.29 8.53 -2.48
CA LEU A 83 18.67 9.71 -3.08
C LEU A 83 18.09 10.62 -2.01
N THR A 84 18.23 11.93 -2.19
CA THR A 84 17.52 12.93 -1.40
C THR A 84 16.03 12.96 -1.71
N PHE A 85 15.23 13.52 -0.81
CA PHE A 85 13.80 13.74 -1.04
C PHE A 85 13.52 14.51 -2.35
N SER A 86 14.31 15.55 -2.64
CA SER A 86 14.17 16.36 -3.85
C SER A 86 14.45 15.57 -5.13
N GLU A 87 15.42 14.67 -5.10
CA GLU A 87 15.77 13.82 -6.25
C GLU A 87 14.67 12.78 -6.50
N ILE A 88 14.20 12.13 -5.44
CA ILE A 88 13.07 11.18 -5.50
C ILE A 88 11.82 11.87 -6.09
N LYS A 89 11.50 13.06 -5.58
CA LYS A 89 10.34 13.82 -6.07
C LYS A 89 10.50 14.20 -7.54
N SER A 90 11.68 14.67 -7.94
CA SER A 90 11.94 15.09 -9.32
C SER A 90 11.83 13.91 -10.30
N ALA A 91 12.38 12.74 -9.92
CA ALA A 91 12.28 11.52 -10.71
C ALA A 91 10.83 11.02 -10.82
N LEU A 92 10.04 11.15 -9.75
CA LEU A 92 8.61 10.85 -9.78
C LEU A 92 7.84 11.81 -10.68
N ASP A 93 8.11 13.12 -10.60
CA ASP A 93 7.45 14.14 -11.43
C ASP A 93 7.74 13.89 -12.92
N GLU A 94 8.97 13.52 -13.25
CA GLU A 94 9.41 13.18 -14.61
C GLU A 94 8.70 11.91 -15.13
N ARG A 95 8.69 10.85 -14.33
CA ARG A 95 8.11 9.56 -14.72
C ARG A 95 6.57 9.57 -14.80
N TYR A 96 5.92 10.40 -13.99
CA TYR A 96 4.47 10.59 -14.04
C TYR A 96 4.01 11.62 -15.08
N GLY A 97 4.91 12.42 -15.65
CA GLY A 97 4.55 13.53 -16.54
C GLY A 97 3.68 14.61 -15.88
N ARG A 98 3.61 14.64 -14.54
CA ARG A 98 2.85 15.62 -13.75
C ARG A 98 3.53 15.85 -12.40
N LEU A 99 3.33 17.05 -11.86
CA LEU A 99 3.80 17.38 -10.51
C LEU A 99 3.02 16.58 -9.47
N VAL A 100 3.75 15.79 -8.68
CA VAL A 100 3.22 15.07 -7.54
C VAL A 100 3.41 15.90 -6.28
N SER A 101 2.42 15.83 -5.39
CA SER A 101 2.43 16.61 -4.16
C SER A 101 3.54 16.14 -3.22
N THR A 102 4.21 17.09 -2.56
CA THR A 102 5.22 16.82 -1.53
C THR A 102 4.66 15.91 -0.42
N ALA A 103 3.42 16.14 -0.01
CA ALA A 103 2.75 15.34 1.02
C ALA A 103 2.54 13.89 0.59
N THR A 104 2.30 13.62 -0.70
CA THR A 104 2.19 12.26 -1.25
C THR A 104 3.53 11.56 -1.22
N VAL A 105 4.60 12.22 -1.68
CA VAL A 105 5.95 11.65 -1.69
C VAL A 105 6.42 11.34 -0.27
N TYR A 106 6.21 12.28 0.66
CA TYR A 106 6.60 12.11 2.07
C TYR A 106 5.86 10.96 2.75
N ARG A 107 4.54 10.85 2.54
CA ARG A 107 3.75 9.72 3.06
C ARG A 107 4.26 8.37 2.56
N ASN A 108 4.60 8.28 1.27
CA ASN A 108 5.09 7.03 0.69
C ASN A 108 6.51 6.68 1.17
N ILE A 109 7.42 7.65 1.26
CA ILE A 109 8.77 7.43 1.83
C ILE A 109 8.66 6.95 3.28
N ASN A 110 7.84 7.61 4.10
CA ASN A 110 7.62 7.19 5.48
C ASN A 110 6.99 5.78 5.56
N LYS A 111 6.06 5.45 4.66
CA LYS A 111 5.49 4.10 4.56
C LYS A 111 6.60 3.08 4.23
N MET A 112 7.46 3.36 3.26
CA MET A 112 8.56 2.46 2.88
C MET A 112 9.62 2.28 3.97
N LEU A 113 9.96 3.34 4.72
CA LEU A 113 10.86 3.25 5.89
C LEU A 113 10.27 2.35 6.98
N LYS A 114 8.98 2.54 7.29
CA LYS A 114 8.27 1.72 8.30
C LYS A 114 8.13 0.26 7.89
N LEU A 115 8.04 0.01 6.59
CA LEU A 115 7.97 -1.33 6.00
C LEU A 115 9.36 -1.97 5.79
N ASP A 116 10.43 -1.31 6.24
CA ASP A 116 11.83 -1.75 6.14
C ASP A 116 12.30 -2.01 4.69
N LEU A 117 11.67 -1.33 3.72
CA LEU A 117 11.99 -1.44 2.29
C LEU A 117 13.19 -0.57 1.89
N ILE A 118 13.36 0.54 2.59
CA ILE A 118 14.39 1.56 2.34
C ILE A 118 15.01 1.94 3.67
N ILE A 119 16.25 2.41 3.63
CA ILE A 119 16.93 2.97 4.81
C ILE A 119 17.07 4.47 4.65
N LYS A 120 17.01 5.18 5.79
CA LYS A 120 17.32 6.61 5.89
C LYS A 120 18.73 6.74 6.46
N GLN A 121 19.62 7.40 5.74
CA GLN A 121 20.99 7.67 6.16
C GLN A 121 21.22 9.19 6.18
N GLU A 122 21.95 9.65 7.19
CA GLU A 122 22.41 11.04 7.26
C GLU A 122 23.83 11.10 6.72
N ASP A 123 24.04 11.87 5.65
CA ASP A 123 25.33 12.11 5.02
C ASP A 123 25.61 13.61 5.05
N GLY A 124 26.34 14.04 6.09
CA GLY A 124 26.52 15.45 6.43
C GLY A 124 25.18 16.16 6.69
N ASN A 125 24.89 17.22 5.93
CA ASN A 125 23.64 17.99 6.04
C ASN A 125 22.52 17.46 5.15
N LYS A 126 22.66 16.25 4.58
CA LYS A 126 21.67 15.67 3.67
C LYS A 126 21.09 14.40 4.26
N ILE A 127 19.78 14.26 4.08
CA ILE A 127 19.07 13.01 4.32
C ILE A 127 19.00 12.26 3.00
N LEU A 128 19.58 11.07 2.98
CA LEU A 128 19.55 10.15 1.85
C LEU A 128 18.64 8.97 2.17
N TYR A 129 17.88 8.55 1.16
CA TYR A 129 17.09 7.34 1.19
C TYR A 129 17.67 6.38 0.17
N SER A 130 18.10 5.21 0.61
CA SER A 130 18.60 4.16 -0.27
C SER A 130 17.73 2.93 -0.10
N LYS A 131 17.65 2.11 -1.15
CA LYS A 131 17.10 0.76 -0.97
C LYS A 131 17.90 0.08 0.12
N LYS A 132 17.22 -0.57 1.06
CA LYS A 132 17.90 -1.45 1.99
C LYS A 132 18.55 -2.53 1.13
N THR A 133 19.88 -2.52 1.03
CA THR A 133 20.62 -3.60 0.38
C THR A 133 20.41 -4.80 1.27
N GLN A 134 19.33 -5.53 1.03
CA GLN A 134 19.22 -6.89 1.51
C GLN A 134 20.45 -7.58 0.94
N SER A 135 21.36 -8.00 1.81
CA SER A 135 22.24 -9.10 1.49
C SER A 135 21.35 -10.21 0.92
N ASN A 136 21.37 -10.35 -0.40
CA ASN A 136 20.63 -11.31 -1.22
C ASN A 136 19.10 -11.22 -1.13
N SER A 137 18.50 -10.41 -2.02
CA SER A 137 17.11 -10.63 -2.46
C SER A 137 17.02 -12.03 -3.07
N THR A 138 16.54 -12.95 -2.26
CA THR A 138 16.15 -14.30 -2.66
C THR A 138 14.63 -14.26 -2.76
N GLU A 139 14.10 -14.85 -3.82
CA GLU A 139 12.67 -15.00 -4.13
C GLU A 139 11.83 -14.93 -2.85
N GLY A 140 10.94 -13.94 -2.74
CA GLY A 140 10.21 -13.69 -1.50
C GLY A 140 9.33 -14.87 -1.11
N THR A 141 9.09 -15.04 0.19
CA THR A 141 8.00 -15.86 0.72
C THR A 141 6.70 -15.56 -0.03
N ILE A 142 6.03 -16.57 -0.58
CA ILE A 142 4.70 -16.39 -1.18
C ILE A 142 3.67 -16.83 -0.16
N ILE A 143 2.81 -15.91 0.26
CA ILE A 143 1.67 -16.28 1.10
C ILE A 143 0.53 -16.70 0.18
N VAL A 144 0.08 -17.93 0.38
CA VAL A 144 -0.88 -18.56 -0.53
C VAL A 144 -2.28 -18.05 -0.23
N SER A 145 -2.66 -17.95 1.05
CA SER A 145 -4.00 -17.50 1.40
C SER A 145 -4.12 -17.02 2.83
N MET A 146 -5.12 -16.16 3.07
CA MET A 146 -5.62 -15.86 4.40
C MET A 146 -7.14 -16.03 4.42
N SER A 147 -7.67 -16.59 5.49
CA SER A 147 -9.10 -16.57 5.81
C SER A 147 -9.29 -15.80 7.11
N ILE A 148 -10.17 -14.81 7.09
CA ILE A 148 -10.52 -14.02 8.26
C ILE A 148 -12.02 -14.09 8.51
N GLY A 149 -12.39 -14.52 9.72
CA GLY A 149 -13.76 -14.59 10.21
C GLY A 149 -14.03 -13.49 11.22
N PHE A 150 -15.19 -12.87 11.12
CA PHE A 150 -15.73 -11.91 12.08
C PHE A 150 -17.06 -12.43 12.61
N ASP A 151 -17.17 -12.48 13.93
CA ASP A 151 -18.42 -12.74 14.64
C ASP A 151 -18.78 -11.46 15.42
N PHE A 152 -19.87 -10.82 14.98
CA PHE A 152 -20.33 -9.54 15.52
C PHE A 152 -21.38 -9.78 16.60
N THR A 153 -20.98 -9.62 17.86
CA THR A 153 -21.88 -9.70 19.03
C THR A 153 -22.16 -8.30 19.61
N GLU A 154 -23.11 -8.17 20.53
CA GLU A 154 -23.40 -6.90 21.19
C GLU A 154 -22.16 -6.34 21.92
N GLY A 155 -21.53 -5.31 21.36
CA GLY A 155 -20.40 -4.62 21.96
C GLY A 155 -19.02 -5.28 21.75
N THR A 156 -18.95 -6.48 21.17
CA THR A 156 -17.68 -7.19 20.92
C THR A 156 -17.66 -7.83 19.53
N VAL A 157 -16.53 -7.72 18.84
CA VAL A 157 -16.28 -8.46 17.59
C VAL A 157 -15.19 -9.48 17.86
N PHE A 158 -15.53 -10.77 17.71
CA PHE A 158 -14.52 -11.84 17.75
C PHE A 158 -13.94 -12.01 16.36
N VAL A 159 -12.62 -12.01 16.27
CA VAL A 159 -11.90 -12.13 15.00
C VAL A 159 -11.02 -13.36 15.03
N THR A 160 -11.13 -14.15 13.97
CA THR A 160 -10.33 -15.35 13.77
C THR A 160 -9.59 -15.24 12.44
N GLN A 161 -8.28 -15.43 12.43
CA GLN A 161 -7.45 -15.41 11.23
C GLN A 161 -6.72 -16.75 11.06
N PHE A 162 -6.79 -17.30 9.85
CA PHE A 162 -5.97 -18.41 9.40
C PHE A 162 -5.09 -17.93 8.24
N ILE A 163 -3.77 -18.02 8.41
CA ILE A 163 -2.79 -17.53 7.44
C ILE A 163 -1.96 -18.72 7.00
N HIS A 164 -2.03 -19.06 5.71
CA HIS A 164 -1.25 -20.16 5.14
C HIS A 164 -0.06 -19.63 4.35
N ILE A 165 1.14 -19.91 4.84
CA ILE A 165 2.41 -19.38 4.37
C ILE A 165 3.16 -20.48 3.64
N ASN A 166 3.66 -20.19 2.44
CA ASN A 166 4.58 -21.06 1.73
C ASN A 166 5.91 -20.33 1.50
N ASN A 167 6.99 -20.86 2.07
CA ASN A 167 8.29 -20.24 1.89
C ASN A 167 8.95 -20.67 0.57
N LEU A 168 8.61 -20.02 -0.53
CA LEU A 168 9.30 -20.27 -1.81
C LEU A 168 10.73 -19.70 -1.86
N GLY A 169 11.11 -18.89 -0.88
CA GLY A 169 12.40 -18.24 -0.82
C GLY A 169 13.53 -19.09 -0.27
N LEU A 170 14.78 -18.69 -0.56
CA LEU A 170 15.96 -19.37 -0.01
C LEU A 170 16.21 -19.02 1.47
N GLN A 171 15.57 -17.98 2.00
CA GLN A 171 15.78 -17.53 3.38
C GLN A 171 14.93 -18.31 4.38
N LEU A 172 15.45 -18.47 5.60
CA LEU A 172 14.65 -18.99 6.71
C LEU A 172 13.67 -17.92 7.19
N ILE A 173 12.40 -18.29 7.34
CA ILE A 173 11.40 -17.43 7.96
C ILE A 173 11.27 -17.81 9.42
N ASN A 174 11.71 -16.91 10.30
CA ASN A 174 11.53 -17.08 11.74
C ASN A 174 10.31 -16.32 12.27
N ASN A 175 9.86 -15.33 11.51
CA ASN A 175 8.89 -14.35 11.95
C ASN A 175 7.96 -13.96 10.81
N PHE A 176 6.69 -13.70 11.13
CA PHE A 176 5.67 -13.32 10.17
C PHE A 176 4.88 -12.08 10.63
N PRO A 177 4.78 -11.01 9.83
CA PRO A 177 4.04 -9.81 10.22
C PRO A 177 2.53 -10.00 10.03
N VAL A 178 1.76 -9.65 11.06
CA VAL A 178 0.30 -9.64 11.04
C VAL A 178 -0.19 -8.25 11.40
N SER A 179 -1.24 -7.78 10.73
CA SER A 179 -1.92 -6.54 11.10
C SER A 179 -3.24 -6.85 11.79
N LEU A 180 -3.48 -6.19 12.91
CA LEU A 180 -4.72 -6.25 13.67
C LEU A 180 -5.45 -4.91 13.53
N PRO A 181 -6.77 -4.91 13.28
CA PRO A 181 -7.58 -3.70 13.21
C PRO A 181 -7.96 -3.23 14.61
N VAL A 182 -6.96 -3.00 15.45
CA VAL A 182 -7.13 -2.49 16.81
C VAL A 182 -6.26 -1.27 17.00
N GLY A 183 -6.80 -0.30 17.74
CA GLY A 183 -6.11 0.91 18.15
C GLY A 183 -4.88 0.68 19.03
N VAL A 184 -4.47 1.73 19.75
CA VAL A 184 -3.24 1.70 20.55
C VAL A 184 -3.34 0.65 21.66
N ILE A 185 -2.55 -0.41 21.56
CA ILE A 185 -2.41 -1.43 22.60
C ILE A 185 -0.96 -1.49 23.10
N ASP A 186 -0.81 -1.66 24.41
CA ASP A 186 0.48 -1.79 25.09
C ASP A 186 0.88 -3.26 25.31
N SER A 187 -0.05 -4.18 25.12
CA SER A 187 0.23 -5.63 25.16
C SER A 187 -0.82 -6.42 24.38
N PRO A 188 -0.46 -7.58 23.79
CA PRO A 188 -1.41 -8.48 23.14
C PRO A 188 -2.55 -8.97 24.06
N GLY A 189 -2.33 -8.98 25.38
CA GLY A 189 -3.32 -9.40 26.36
C GLY A 189 -4.54 -8.47 26.45
N GLN A 190 -4.42 -7.20 26.04
CA GLN A 190 -5.55 -6.24 26.06
C GLN A 190 -6.68 -6.61 25.11
N ILE A 191 -6.41 -7.41 24.08
CA ILE A 191 -7.38 -7.91 23.10
C ILE A 191 -7.59 -9.41 23.18
N SER A 192 -7.15 -10.04 24.28
CA SER A 192 -7.18 -11.49 24.45
C SER A 192 -6.54 -12.25 23.28
N LEU A 193 -5.50 -11.69 22.66
CA LEU A 193 -4.88 -12.29 21.48
C LEU A 193 -4.22 -13.63 21.83
N ILE A 194 -4.64 -14.67 21.13
CA ILE A 194 -3.99 -15.97 21.11
C ILE A 194 -3.47 -16.26 19.71
N ALA A 195 -2.29 -16.86 19.63
CA ALA A 195 -1.69 -17.28 18.37
C ALA A 195 -1.13 -18.71 18.49
N PHE A 196 -1.28 -19.49 17.44
CA PHE A 196 -0.79 -20.85 17.29
C PHE A 196 -0.16 -21.01 15.91
N ASP A 197 0.88 -21.84 15.80
CA ASP A 197 1.26 -22.45 14.53
C ASP A 197 0.85 -23.94 14.53
N SER A 198 1.22 -24.69 13.49
CA SER A 198 0.97 -26.12 13.41
C SER A 198 1.55 -26.96 14.56
N ILE A 199 2.52 -26.42 15.31
CA ILE A 199 3.21 -27.14 16.38
C ILE A 199 2.53 -26.86 17.72
N ARG A 200 2.43 -25.58 18.11
CA ARG A 200 1.90 -25.18 19.43
C ARG A 200 1.55 -23.70 19.51
N LYS A 201 1.06 -23.29 20.69
CA LYS A 201 0.84 -21.88 21.04
C LYS A 201 2.14 -21.08 20.87
N ILE A 202 2.03 -19.92 20.23
CA ILE A 202 3.11 -18.95 20.08
C ILE A 202 3.07 -17.99 21.28
N PRO A 203 4.19 -17.79 22.01
CA PRO A 203 4.24 -16.85 23.11
C PRO A 203 4.18 -15.42 22.57
N LEU A 204 3.14 -14.68 22.95
CA LEU A 204 2.93 -13.29 22.58
C LEU A 204 3.34 -12.39 23.74
N LYS A 205 4.33 -11.51 23.51
CA LYS A 205 4.81 -10.54 24.48
C LYS A 205 4.69 -9.12 23.92
N LYS A 206 4.95 -8.10 24.74
CA LYS A 206 4.90 -6.69 24.32
C LYS A 206 5.86 -6.42 23.16
N GLU A 207 7.02 -7.08 23.17
CA GLU A 207 8.07 -6.95 22.14
C GLU A 207 7.63 -7.46 20.76
N CYS A 208 6.56 -8.27 20.69
CA CYS A 208 5.97 -8.69 19.42
C CYS A 208 5.24 -7.54 18.72
N ILE A 209 4.84 -6.48 19.44
CA ILE A 209 4.18 -5.32 18.85
C ILE A 209 5.23 -4.46 18.14
N THR A 210 5.14 -4.41 16.81
CA THR A 210 6.06 -3.62 15.96
C THR A 210 5.63 -2.16 15.83
N TYR A 211 4.32 -1.91 15.83
CA TYR A 211 3.72 -0.58 15.87
C TYR A 211 2.28 -0.68 16.39
N SER A 212 1.78 0.42 16.96
CA SER A 212 0.40 0.53 17.39
C SER A 212 -0.06 1.99 17.27
N TYR A 213 -1.13 2.22 16.52
CA TYR A 213 -1.72 3.53 16.20
C TYR A 213 -3.23 3.47 16.38
N ALA A 214 -3.91 4.62 16.26
CA ALA A 214 -5.33 4.83 16.62
C ALA A 214 -6.32 3.74 16.15
N ASP A 215 -6.07 3.09 15.00
CA ASP A 215 -6.96 2.04 14.45
C ASP A 215 -6.22 0.76 14.02
N GLN A 216 -4.92 0.67 14.28
CA GLN A 216 -4.12 -0.43 13.74
C GLN A 216 -2.91 -0.78 14.58
N THR A 217 -2.72 -2.08 14.80
CA THR A 217 -1.55 -2.64 15.49
C THR A 217 -0.90 -3.71 14.63
N GLY A 218 0.41 -3.58 14.40
CA GLY A 218 1.21 -4.59 13.73
C GLY A 218 1.93 -5.46 14.73
N ILE A 219 1.79 -6.78 14.59
CA ILE A 219 2.45 -7.76 15.44
C ILE A 219 3.36 -8.64 14.58
N LEU A 220 4.54 -8.95 15.11
CA LEU A 220 5.44 -9.91 14.53
C LEU A 220 5.27 -11.25 15.25
N ILE A 221 4.78 -12.25 14.52
CA ILE A 221 4.56 -13.61 15.02
C ILE A 221 5.84 -14.43 14.82
N THR A 222 6.50 -14.79 15.92
CA THR A 222 7.67 -15.69 15.88
C THR A 222 7.22 -17.14 15.80
N LEU A 223 7.59 -17.84 14.74
CA LEU A 223 7.24 -19.25 14.54
C LEU A 223 7.98 -20.15 15.55
N ASN A 224 7.34 -21.21 16.04
CA ASN A 224 7.98 -22.19 16.91
C ASN A 224 9.11 -22.95 16.19
N LYS A 225 8.99 -23.09 14.87
CA LYS A 225 10.02 -23.64 13.99
C LYS A 225 10.24 -22.68 12.82
N ALA A 226 11.50 -22.38 12.54
CA ALA A 226 11.86 -21.62 11.36
C ALA A 226 11.42 -22.35 10.09
N LEU A 227 10.75 -21.64 9.17
CA LEU A 227 10.27 -22.19 7.91
C LEU A 227 11.40 -22.17 6.88
N ARG A 228 11.79 -23.34 6.38
CA ARG A 228 12.82 -23.50 5.32
C ARG A 228 12.20 -23.32 3.94
N LYS A 229 13.06 -23.25 2.91
CA LYS A 229 12.63 -23.23 1.52
C LYS A 229 11.68 -24.41 1.23
N SER A 230 10.59 -24.11 0.55
CA SER A 230 9.51 -25.00 0.14
C SER A 230 8.75 -25.67 1.28
N GLU A 231 8.98 -25.25 2.54
CA GLU A 231 8.13 -25.65 3.65
C GLU A 231 6.91 -24.71 3.74
N GLU A 232 5.83 -25.24 4.30
CA GLU A 232 4.57 -24.53 4.52
C GLU A 232 4.23 -24.50 6.00
N GLU A 233 3.51 -23.47 6.42
CA GLU A 233 3.05 -23.30 7.79
C GLU A 233 1.68 -22.62 7.81
N THR A 234 0.89 -22.91 8.83
CA THR A 234 -0.37 -22.24 9.09
C THR A 234 -0.32 -21.54 10.44
N ILE A 235 -0.55 -20.24 10.43
CA ILE A 235 -0.73 -19.44 11.64
C ILE A 235 -2.21 -19.26 11.90
N PHE A 236 -2.64 -19.59 13.10
CA PHE A 236 -3.96 -19.27 13.63
C PHE A 236 -3.86 -18.13 14.63
N LEU A 237 -4.69 -17.10 14.47
CA LEU A 237 -4.86 -16.03 15.44
C LEU A 237 -6.33 -15.90 15.82
N HIS A 238 -6.59 -15.62 17.10
CA HIS A 238 -7.92 -15.28 17.58
C HIS A 238 -7.84 -14.17 18.62
N TYR A 239 -8.71 -13.18 18.52
CA TYR A 239 -8.74 -12.01 19.40
C TYR A 239 -10.11 -11.34 19.40
N SER A 240 -10.36 -10.52 20.42
CA SER A 240 -11.60 -9.75 20.56
C SER A 240 -11.32 -8.25 20.38
N LEU A 241 -12.22 -7.58 19.68
CA LEU A 241 -12.23 -6.13 19.51
C LEU A 241 -13.48 -5.55 20.17
N ASN A 242 -13.39 -4.32 20.66
CA ASN A 242 -14.59 -3.58 21.04
C ASN A 242 -15.38 -3.24 19.77
N SER A 243 -16.66 -3.55 19.77
CA SER A 243 -17.57 -3.22 18.67
C SER A 243 -17.94 -1.75 18.75
N GLU A 244 -17.12 -0.88 18.17
CA GLU A 244 -17.54 0.49 17.83
C GLU A 244 -18.28 0.47 16.48
N GLU A 245 -19.21 1.41 16.23
CA GLU A 245 -19.90 1.57 14.93
C GLU A 245 -18.96 2.03 13.78
N ARG A 246 -17.65 1.85 13.94
CA ARG A 246 -16.64 2.26 12.99
C ARG A 246 -16.26 1.13 12.05
N PRO A 247 -15.88 1.43 10.80
CA PRO A 247 -15.30 0.44 9.90
C PRO A 247 -14.04 -0.19 10.50
N ILE A 248 -13.98 -1.52 10.46
CA ILE A 248 -12.80 -2.30 10.73
C ILE A 248 -11.89 -2.21 9.50
N ASN A 249 -10.69 -1.65 9.69
CA ASN A 249 -9.70 -1.50 8.63
C ASN A 249 -8.50 -2.42 8.88
N ILE A 250 -8.26 -3.38 7.99
CA ILE A 250 -7.12 -4.30 8.07
C ILE A 250 -6.15 -3.99 6.95
N PHE A 251 -5.00 -3.46 7.32
CA PHE A 251 -3.88 -3.30 6.40
C PHE A 251 -3.26 -4.66 6.08
N VAL A 252 -2.92 -4.85 4.82
CA VAL A 252 -2.32 -6.10 4.34
C VAL A 252 -0.80 -6.01 4.50
N PRO A 253 -0.18 -6.75 5.44
CA PRO A 253 1.23 -6.59 5.76
C PRO A 253 2.18 -7.28 4.77
N SER A 254 1.65 -8.15 3.90
CA SER A 254 2.41 -8.98 2.96
C SER A 254 1.53 -9.41 1.78
N ASP A 255 2.11 -9.93 0.69
CA ASP A 255 1.35 -10.30 -0.50
C ASP A 255 0.61 -11.64 -0.33
N PHE A 256 -0.68 -11.66 -0.64
CA PHE A 256 -1.54 -12.83 -0.59
C PHE A 256 -2.10 -13.16 -1.97
N LYS A 257 -2.00 -14.42 -2.40
CA LYS A 257 -2.71 -14.87 -3.61
C LYS A 257 -4.23 -14.79 -3.44
N SER A 258 -4.76 -15.05 -2.25
CA SER A 258 -6.19 -14.87 -1.94
C SER A 258 -6.41 -14.46 -0.48
N ILE A 259 -7.41 -13.62 -0.24
CA ILE A 259 -7.94 -13.36 1.10
C ILE A 259 -9.44 -13.59 1.10
N LYS A 260 -9.91 -14.51 1.96
CA LYS A 260 -11.33 -14.77 2.22
C LYS A 260 -11.75 -14.05 3.48
N VAL A 261 -12.85 -13.31 3.40
CA VAL A 261 -13.47 -12.61 4.52
C VAL A 261 -14.84 -13.22 4.75
N ASN A 262 -15.09 -13.68 5.96
CA ASN A 262 -16.37 -14.23 6.38
C ASN A 262 -16.89 -13.40 7.56
N CYS A 263 -18.15 -12.99 7.51
CA CYS A 263 -18.77 -12.19 8.56
C CYS A 263 -20.10 -12.84 8.95
N GLU A 264 -20.23 -13.22 10.21
CA GLU A 264 -21.50 -13.64 10.80
C GLU A 264 -22.25 -12.40 11.32
N ILE A 265 -23.45 -12.18 10.79
CA ILE A 265 -24.28 -11.01 11.12
C ILE A 265 -25.74 -11.42 11.32
N ASP A 266 -26.48 -10.63 12.09
CA ASP A 266 -27.93 -10.81 12.27
C ASP A 266 -28.68 -10.72 10.94
N LYS A 267 -29.72 -11.55 10.79
CA LYS A 267 -30.66 -11.43 9.67
C LYS A 267 -31.25 -10.03 9.60
N GLY A 268 -31.23 -9.44 8.40
CA GLY A 268 -31.72 -8.08 8.15
C GLY A 268 -30.64 -7.00 8.27
N LYS A 269 -29.48 -7.30 8.85
CA LYS A 269 -28.31 -6.41 8.76
C LYS A 269 -27.61 -6.58 7.42
N ASP A 270 -26.93 -5.53 7.00
CA ASP A 270 -26.03 -5.54 5.85
C ASP A 270 -24.60 -5.26 6.28
N ILE A 271 -23.65 -5.70 5.47
CA ILE A 271 -22.24 -5.50 5.71
C ILE A 271 -21.54 -5.13 4.40
N LEU A 272 -20.77 -4.06 4.46
CA LEU A 272 -19.89 -3.63 3.39
C LEU A 272 -18.53 -4.28 3.60
N ILE A 273 -18.07 -5.02 2.59
CA ILE A 273 -16.71 -5.56 2.54
C ILE A 273 -16.06 -5.04 1.25
N LYS A 274 -14.94 -4.32 1.38
CA LYS A 274 -14.20 -3.81 0.22
C LYS A 274 -12.69 -3.80 0.44
N LYS A 275 -11.94 -3.81 -0.66
CA LYS A 275 -10.48 -3.64 -0.67
C LYS A 275 -10.12 -2.27 -1.22
N LYS A 276 -9.46 -1.44 -0.41
CA LYS A 276 -8.75 -0.24 -0.87
C LYS A 276 -7.35 -0.64 -1.32
N LEU A 277 -6.97 -0.27 -2.53
CA LEU A 277 -5.61 -0.52 -3.02
C LEU A 277 -4.60 0.33 -2.25
N GLY A 278 -3.33 -0.08 -2.27
CA GLY A 278 -2.26 0.61 -1.54
C GLY A 278 -2.02 2.08 -1.91
N ASP A 279 -2.61 2.56 -3.01
CA ASP A 279 -2.65 3.99 -3.39
C ASP A 279 -3.71 4.82 -2.62
N GLY A 280 -4.64 4.15 -1.95
CA GLY A 280 -5.73 4.74 -1.17
C GLY A 280 -6.81 5.43 -2.01
N LEU A 281 -6.78 5.28 -3.33
CA LEU A 281 -7.68 5.96 -4.27
C LEU A 281 -8.66 5.00 -4.94
N LYS A 282 -8.19 3.78 -5.26
CA LYS A 282 -9.04 2.77 -5.89
C LYS A 282 -9.63 1.85 -4.84
N GLU A 283 -10.91 1.57 -4.99
CA GLU A 283 -11.65 0.61 -4.19
C GLU A 283 -12.15 -0.52 -5.09
N ILE A 284 -12.09 -1.74 -4.58
CA ILE A 284 -12.59 -2.95 -5.22
C ILE A 284 -13.62 -3.56 -4.28
N GLU A 285 -14.84 -3.70 -4.75
CA GLU A 285 -15.91 -4.43 -4.08
C GLU A 285 -15.95 -5.85 -4.66
N PRO A 286 -15.80 -6.89 -3.83
CA PRO A 286 -15.89 -8.27 -4.28
C PRO A 286 -17.36 -8.66 -4.46
N VAL A 287 -17.59 -9.79 -5.14
CA VAL A 287 -18.91 -10.42 -5.11
C VAL A 287 -19.16 -10.94 -3.70
N LEU A 288 -20.27 -10.53 -3.09
CA LEU A 288 -20.70 -11.01 -1.78
C LEU A 288 -21.57 -12.25 -1.93
N VAL A 289 -21.24 -13.31 -1.21
CA VAL A 289 -22.03 -14.54 -1.13
C VAL A 289 -22.67 -14.61 0.24
N ARG A 290 -24.01 -14.69 0.30
CA ARG A 290 -24.76 -14.84 1.55
C ARG A 290 -25.17 -16.30 1.74
N ARG A 291 -24.84 -16.88 2.88
CA ARG A 291 -25.23 -18.23 3.30
C ARG A 291 -26.06 -18.17 4.57
N THR A 292 -27.00 -19.09 4.70
CA THR A 292 -27.75 -19.26 5.95
C THR A 292 -26.79 -19.78 7.01
N GLY A 293 -26.72 -19.11 8.16
CA GLY A 293 -25.95 -19.61 9.30
C GLY A 293 -26.54 -20.92 9.84
N THR A 294 -25.78 -21.60 10.69
CA THR A 294 -26.28 -22.74 11.48
C THR A 294 -27.42 -22.33 12.42
N ASP A 295 -27.37 -21.08 12.89
CA ASP A 295 -28.43 -20.50 13.71
C ASP A 295 -29.46 -19.76 12.85
N LEU A 296 -30.74 -19.98 13.14
CA LEU A 296 -31.86 -19.40 12.38
C LEU A 296 -31.91 -17.87 12.44
N GLY A 297 -31.19 -17.22 13.35
CA GLY A 297 -31.11 -15.76 13.51
C GLY A 297 -30.01 -15.08 12.69
N HIS A 298 -29.02 -15.82 12.19
CA HIS A 298 -27.81 -15.23 11.58
C HIS A 298 -27.65 -15.63 10.11
N VAL A 299 -26.83 -14.85 9.41
CA VAL A 299 -26.34 -15.14 8.05
C VAL A 299 -24.84 -14.95 8.01
N ILE A 300 -24.18 -15.77 7.19
CA ILE A 300 -22.74 -15.64 6.93
C ILE A 300 -22.60 -14.94 5.58
N VAL A 301 -21.89 -13.81 5.58
CA VAL A 301 -21.51 -13.07 4.37
C VAL A 301 -20.05 -13.36 4.07
N GLU A 302 -19.80 -13.94 2.89
CA GLU A 302 -18.48 -14.31 2.42
C GLU A 302 -18.04 -13.41 1.26
N ALA A 303 -16.77 -13.06 1.24
CA ALA A 303 -16.12 -12.29 0.19
C ALA A 303 -14.72 -12.86 -0.07
N GLU A 304 -14.29 -12.89 -1.33
CA GLU A 304 -12.95 -13.33 -1.70
C GLU A 304 -12.25 -12.26 -2.55
N PHE A 305 -11.01 -11.96 -2.18
CA PHE A 305 -10.14 -11.04 -2.90
C PHE A 305 -8.92 -11.79 -3.44
N GLU A 306 -8.85 -11.93 -4.75
CA GLU A 306 -7.64 -12.45 -5.42
C GLU A 306 -6.55 -11.37 -5.47
N ASN A 307 -5.30 -11.83 -5.49
CA ASN A 307 -4.07 -11.04 -5.66
C ASN A 307 -4.12 -9.75 -4.82
N THR A 308 -4.08 -9.92 -3.50
CA THR A 308 -4.12 -8.82 -2.55
C THR A 308 -2.71 -8.50 -2.09
N PHE A 309 -2.26 -7.28 -2.35
CA PHE A 309 -0.86 -6.93 -2.22
C PHE A 309 -0.57 -6.25 -0.89
N ARG A 310 0.68 -6.37 -0.45
CA ARG A 310 1.23 -5.62 0.67
C ARG A 310 0.96 -4.13 0.46
N GLY A 311 0.32 -3.52 1.44
CA GLY A 311 -0.04 -2.11 1.37
C GLY A 311 -1.51 -1.83 1.13
N ASP A 312 -2.28 -2.81 0.63
CA ASP A 312 -3.73 -2.74 0.49
C ASP A 312 -4.42 -2.69 1.87
N THR A 313 -5.70 -2.34 1.90
CA THR A 313 -6.51 -2.29 3.12
C THR A 313 -7.87 -2.90 2.88
N LEU A 314 -8.22 -3.92 3.66
CA LEU A 314 -9.57 -4.47 3.73
C LEU A 314 -10.40 -3.58 4.65
N VAL A 315 -11.60 -3.24 4.22
CA VAL A 315 -12.54 -2.42 4.97
C VAL A 315 -13.81 -3.24 5.17
N ILE A 316 -14.17 -3.48 6.42
CA ILE A 316 -15.37 -4.17 6.84
C ILE A 316 -16.21 -3.19 7.66
N ALA A 317 -17.43 -2.90 7.25
CA ALA A 317 -18.29 -1.94 7.94
C ALA A 317 -19.74 -2.43 7.92
N HIS A 318 -20.52 -2.11 8.96
CA HIS A 318 -21.97 -2.28 8.88
C HIS A 318 -22.53 -1.46 7.72
N GLY A 319 -23.36 -2.09 6.90
CA GLY A 319 -24.12 -1.43 5.85
C GLY A 319 -25.19 -0.53 6.46
N LYS A 320 -25.67 0.45 5.69
CA LYS A 320 -26.86 1.21 6.10
C LYS A 320 -28.05 0.27 6.14
N SER A 321 -28.79 0.26 7.24
CA SER A 321 -30.09 -0.40 7.33
C SER A 321 -30.96 0.08 6.15
N MET A 322 -31.45 -0.87 5.34
CA MET A 322 -32.46 -0.57 4.32
C MET A 322 -33.81 -0.30 4.95
#